data_AF-A0AAV0G719-F1
#
_entry.id   AF-A0AAV0G719-F1
#
_cell.length_a   1.000
_cell.length_b   1.000
_cell.length_c   1.000
_cell.angle_alpha   90.00
_cell.angle_beta   90.00
_cell.angle_gamma   90.00
#
_symmetry.space_group_name_H-M   'P 1'
#
loop_
_entity.id
_entity.type
_entity.pdbx_description
1 polymer ?
#
loop_
_entity_poly.entity_id
_entity_poly.type
_entity_poly.pdbx_seq_one_letter_code
_entity_poly.pdbx_strand_id
1 'polypeptide(L)'
;MIYGIDAASGAAVLALDISSGDHVLDLCAAPGAKLCMILDSLGSSGSVSGVDIAKHRLAACRSMLLKYGLGDRCRLFVADGTTFSLLPVKTIPVSESQNQLEVYKEWKSRRPWKERRREALAREKGYSNFSSPTQEPELLFYGKKSGVVGLTRNTLYQRVHCGNVYEFGYDKAGSCGCRVHP
;
A
#
# COMPACT_ATOMS: atom_id res chain seq x y z
N MET A 1 -12.37 14.31 10.32
CA MET A 1 -13.33 13.82 9.29
C MET A 1 -14.25 12.77 9.91
N ILE A 2 -15.47 12.56 9.38
CA ILE A 2 -16.36 11.49 9.85
C ILE A 2 -16.24 10.32 8.88
N TYR A 3 -15.66 9.21 9.34
CA TYR A 3 -15.66 7.94 8.63
C TYR A 3 -16.76 7.07 9.20
N GLY A 4 -17.53 6.39 8.34
CA GLY A 4 -18.46 5.34 8.77
C GLY A 4 -17.68 4.10 9.21
N ILE A 5 -17.00 4.19 10.36
CA ILE A 5 -16.20 3.11 10.95
C ILE A 5 -17.00 2.47 12.09
N ASP A 6 -16.99 1.15 12.17
CA ASP A 6 -17.56 0.47 13.33
C ASP A 6 -16.71 0.75 14.59
N ALA A 7 -17.33 0.71 15.77
CA ALA A 7 -16.65 1.07 17.02
C ALA A 7 -15.45 0.15 17.34
N ALA A 8 -15.51 -1.13 16.96
CA ALA A 8 -14.42 -2.08 17.19
C ALA A 8 -13.20 -1.75 16.31
N SER A 9 -13.45 -1.33 15.08
CA SER A 9 -12.46 -0.86 14.12
C SER A 9 -11.82 0.45 14.56
N GLY A 10 -12.59 1.38 15.13
CA GLY A 10 -12.06 2.59 15.76
C GLY A 10 -11.19 2.28 16.98
N ALA A 11 -11.65 1.38 17.85
CA ALA A 11 -10.89 0.94 19.02
C ALA A 11 -9.58 0.24 18.64
N ALA A 12 -9.56 -0.55 17.56
CA ALA A 12 -8.34 -1.20 17.06
C ALA A 12 -7.28 -0.18 16.62
N VAL A 13 -7.69 0.92 15.96
CA VAL A 13 -6.75 1.99 15.56
C VAL A 13 -6.23 2.75 16.79
N LEU A 14 -7.10 3.03 17.76
CA LEU A 14 -6.69 3.67 19.02
C LEU A 14 -5.72 2.78 19.82
N ALA A 15 -5.96 1.47 19.85
CA ALA A 15 -5.11 0.51 20.54
C ALA A 15 -3.73 0.31 19.89
N LEU A 16 -3.59 0.63 18.59
CA LEU A 16 -2.28 0.62 17.93
C LEU A 16 -1.35 1.72 18.45
N ASP A 17 -1.88 2.76 19.12
CA ASP A 17 -1.13 3.88 19.68
C ASP A 17 -0.15 4.47 18.65
N ILE A 18 -0.71 4.88 17.51
CA ILE A 18 0.04 5.38 16.35
C ILE A 18 0.54 6.77 16.65
N SER A 19 1.85 6.94 16.57
CA SER A 19 2.53 8.22 16.73
C SER A 19 2.87 8.84 15.38
N SER A 20 2.95 10.17 15.33
CA SER A 20 3.48 10.87 14.16
C SER A 20 4.90 10.37 13.87
N GLY A 21 5.14 9.93 12.64
CA GLY A 21 6.43 9.39 12.22
C GLY A 21 6.43 7.88 12.01
N ASP A 22 5.46 7.17 12.56
CA ASP A 22 5.39 5.71 12.47
C ASP A 22 5.22 5.23 11.02
N HIS A 23 5.83 4.09 10.73
CA HIS A 23 5.59 3.30 9.55
C HIS A 23 4.63 2.16 9.90
N VAL A 24 3.40 2.25 9.41
CA VAL A 24 2.32 1.32 9.77
C VAL A 24 2.04 0.35 8.63
N LEU A 25 1.86 -0.93 8.96
CA LEU A 25 1.39 -1.97 8.04
C LEU A 25 -0.05 -2.36 8.39
N ASP A 26 -0.95 -2.35 7.42
CA ASP A 26 -2.31 -2.88 7.55
C ASP A 26 -2.49 -4.05 6.57
N LEU A 27 -2.58 -5.28 7.08
CA LEU A 27 -2.63 -6.49 6.25
C LEU A 27 -4.02 -6.82 5.68
N CYS A 28 -5.05 -6.08 6.10
CA CYS A 28 -6.43 -6.23 5.64
C CYS A 28 -7.05 -4.85 5.41
N ALA A 29 -6.38 -4.04 4.60
CA ALA A 29 -6.61 -2.60 4.54
C ALA A 29 -7.98 -2.19 3.98
N ALA A 30 -8.69 -3.06 3.26
CA ALA A 30 -10.00 -2.72 2.71
C ALA A 30 -11.14 -3.06 3.69
N PRO A 31 -12.20 -2.23 3.82
CA PRO A 31 -12.56 -1.12 2.94
C PRO A 31 -12.08 0.25 3.47
N GLY A 32 -10.78 0.43 3.71
CA GLY A 32 -10.07 1.72 3.75
C GLY A 32 -10.38 2.68 4.91
N ALA A 33 -11.45 2.47 5.68
CA ALA A 33 -11.86 3.42 6.72
C ALA A 33 -10.83 3.46 7.86
N LYS A 34 -10.32 2.28 8.25
CA LYS A 34 -9.21 2.14 9.19
C LYS A 34 -7.95 2.82 8.65
N LEU A 35 -7.62 2.56 7.39
CA LEU A 35 -6.45 3.14 6.74
C LEU A 35 -6.50 4.67 6.73
N CYS A 36 -7.67 5.26 6.44
CA CYS A 36 -7.89 6.70 6.55
C CYS A 36 -7.65 7.21 7.98
N MET A 37 -8.17 6.51 8.99
CA MET A 37 -7.97 6.89 10.39
C MET A 37 -6.49 6.79 10.82
N ILE A 38 -5.78 5.75 10.38
CA ILE A 38 -4.32 5.59 10.60
C ILE A 38 -3.57 6.77 9.96
N LEU A 39 -3.90 7.12 8.72
CA LEU A 39 -3.27 8.23 8.00
C LEU A 39 -3.54 9.59 8.66
N ASP A 40 -4.74 9.79 9.21
CA ASP A 40 -5.07 10.98 10.00
C ASP A 40 -4.21 11.05 11.28
N SER A 41 -4.01 9.94 11.98
CA SER A 41 -3.18 9.89 13.20
C SER A 41 -1.68 10.13 12.93
N LEU A 42 -1.15 9.69 11.79
CA LEU A 42 0.24 9.91 11.40
C LEU A 42 0.56 11.39 11.11
N GLY A 43 -0.44 12.17 10.71
CA GLY A 43 -0.29 13.58 10.40
C GLY A 43 0.73 13.85 9.28
N SER A 44 1.78 14.61 9.59
CA SER A 44 2.74 15.10 8.60
C SER A 44 4.00 14.26 8.46
N SER A 45 4.16 13.13 9.17
CA SER A 45 5.34 12.26 9.08
C SER A 45 4.98 10.79 9.17
N GLY A 46 5.87 9.89 8.75
CA GLY A 46 5.57 8.46 8.64
C GLY A 46 4.88 8.08 7.32
N SER A 47 4.51 6.80 7.21
CA SER A 47 3.84 6.25 6.01
C SER A 47 3.06 4.96 6.30
N VAL A 48 2.09 4.65 5.44
CA VAL A 48 1.25 3.45 5.60
C VAL A 48 1.38 2.52 4.40
N SER A 49 1.64 1.24 4.68
CA SER A 49 1.46 0.14 3.74
C SER A 49 0.12 -0.54 3.97
N GLY A 50 -0.80 -0.45 3.02
CA GLY A 50 -2.02 -1.26 3.02
C GLY A 50 -1.85 -2.49 2.13
N VAL A 51 -2.21 -3.66 2.63
CA VAL A 51 -2.20 -4.93 1.91
C VAL A 51 -3.60 -5.52 1.94
N ASP A 52 -4.04 -6.08 0.82
CA ASP A 52 -5.27 -6.89 0.76
C ASP A 52 -5.16 -7.85 -0.43
N ILE A 53 -5.64 -9.08 -0.28
CA ILE A 53 -5.63 -10.07 -1.36
C ILE A 53 -6.64 -9.71 -2.48
N ALA A 54 -7.71 -8.99 -2.13
CA ALA A 54 -8.79 -8.65 -3.03
C ALA A 54 -8.53 -7.30 -3.72
N LYS A 55 -7.94 -7.35 -4.92
CA LYS A 55 -7.64 -6.17 -5.75
C LYS A 55 -8.79 -5.18 -5.91
N HIS A 56 -10.02 -5.67 -6.08
CA HIS A 56 -11.20 -4.82 -6.25
C HIS A 56 -11.55 -4.04 -4.97
N ARG A 57 -11.42 -4.68 -3.79
CA ARG A 57 -11.60 -4.02 -2.49
C ARG A 57 -10.54 -2.95 -2.26
N LEU A 58 -9.29 -3.25 -2.63
CA LEU A 58 -8.18 -2.31 -2.54
C LEU A 58 -8.31 -1.13 -3.52
N ALA A 59 -8.91 -1.35 -4.70
CA ALA A 59 -9.23 -0.28 -5.64
C ALA A 59 -10.32 0.68 -5.09
N ALA A 60 -11.30 0.17 -4.35
CA ALA A 60 -12.27 1.00 -3.63
C ALA A 60 -11.59 1.80 -2.51
N CYS A 61 -10.68 1.16 -1.74
CA CYS A 61 -9.84 1.84 -0.75
C CYS A 61 -9.06 3.00 -1.38
N ARG A 62 -8.40 2.78 -2.54
CA ARG A 62 -7.70 3.84 -3.28
C ARG A 62 -8.63 5.00 -3.63
N SER A 63 -9.82 4.73 -4.17
CA SER A 63 -10.79 5.77 -4.51
C SER A 63 -11.18 6.60 -3.29
N MET A 64 -11.30 5.96 -2.12
CA MET A 64 -11.60 6.64 -0.87
C MET A 64 -10.44 7.52 -0.40
N LEU A 65 -9.20 7.02 -0.44
CA LEU A 65 -8.01 7.80 -0.11
C LEU A 65 -7.85 9.04 -0.99
N LEU A 66 -8.12 8.89 -2.30
CA LEU A 66 -8.08 10.00 -3.24
C LEU A 66 -9.20 11.01 -2.99
N LYS A 67 -10.41 10.54 -2.67
CA LYS A 67 -11.57 11.39 -2.35
C LYS A 67 -11.31 12.25 -1.11
N TYR A 68 -10.65 11.70 -0.10
CA TYR A 68 -10.35 12.40 1.15
C TYR A 68 -8.98 13.10 1.16
N GLY A 69 -8.19 12.99 0.09
CA GLY A 69 -6.85 13.61 0.02
C GLY A 69 -5.80 12.97 0.96
N LEU A 70 -6.03 11.74 1.42
CA LEU A 70 -5.15 11.03 2.36
C LEU A 70 -4.14 10.09 1.69
N GLY A 71 -4.19 10.00 0.36
CA GLY A 71 -3.35 9.06 -0.39
C GLY A 71 -1.85 9.36 -0.38
N ASP A 72 -1.43 10.58 -0.01
CA ASP A 72 -0.06 11.07 -0.21
C ASP A 72 1.02 10.23 0.47
N ARG A 73 0.75 9.71 1.67
CA ARG A 73 1.70 8.90 2.47
C ARG A 73 1.38 7.41 2.48
N CYS A 74 0.45 6.99 1.63
CA CYS A 74 -0.02 5.61 1.57
C CYS A 74 0.57 4.88 0.36
N ARG A 75 0.81 3.59 0.50
CA ARG A 75 1.08 2.64 -0.60
C ARG A 75 0.21 1.39 -0.42
N LEU A 76 -0.35 0.89 -1.51
CA LEU A 76 -1.29 -0.24 -1.49
C LEU A 76 -0.73 -1.40 -2.30
N PHE A 77 -0.68 -2.59 -1.71
CA PHE A 77 -0.22 -3.82 -2.34
C PHE A 77 -1.34 -4.86 -2.40
N VAL A 78 -1.50 -5.49 -3.55
CA VAL A 78 -2.31 -6.71 -3.66
C VAL A 78 -1.40 -7.89 -3.37
N ALA A 79 -1.60 -8.55 -2.23
CA ALA A 79 -0.82 -9.71 -1.82
C ALA A 79 -1.57 -10.54 -0.79
N ASP A 80 -1.11 -11.76 -0.56
CA ASP A 80 -1.50 -12.54 0.61
C ASP A 80 -0.77 -11.99 1.85
N GLY A 81 -1.54 -11.50 2.84
CA GLY A 81 -0.99 -10.95 4.07
C GLY A 81 -0.18 -11.95 4.90
N THR A 82 -0.35 -13.27 4.69
CA THR A 82 0.45 -14.32 5.35
C THR A 82 1.86 -14.46 4.78
N THR A 83 2.10 -13.97 3.56
CA THR A 83 3.39 -14.08 2.86
C THR A 83 4.06 -12.72 2.60
N PHE A 84 3.38 -11.63 2.93
CA PHE A 84 3.87 -10.28 2.72
C PHE A 84 5.04 -9.96 3.67
N SER A 85 6.19 -9.61 3.10
CA SER A 85 7.47 -9.43 3.82
C SER A 85 8.31 -8.25 3.31
N LEU A 86 7.66 -7.27 2.65
CA LEU A 86 8.35 -6.06 2.19
C LEU A 86 8.63 -5.11 3.34
N LEU A 87 9.80 -4.46 3.31
CA LEU A 87 10.20 -3.45 4.28
C LEU A 87 9.31 -2.19 4.23
N PRO A 88 9.18 -1.44 5.35
CA PRO A 88 8.66 -0.09 5.30
C PRO A 88 9.57 0.77 4.41
N VAL A 89 8.94 1.53 3.54
CA VAL A 89 9.65 2.47 2.67
C VAL A 89 9.93 3.74 3.46
N LYS A 90 11.12 3.80 4.06
CA LYS A 90 11.65 5.02 4.67
C LYS A 90 12.19 5.91 3.55
N THR A 91 11.95 7.22 3.61
CA THR A 91 12.54 8.17 2.65
C THR A 91 14.06 8.12 2.78
N ILE A 92 14.72 7.41 1.87
CA ILE A 92 16.17 7.45 1.74
C ILE A 92 16.50 8.80 1.07
N PRO A 93 17.35 9.66 1.65
CA PRO A 93 17.86 10.82 0.94
C PRO A 93 18.61 10.30 -0.29
N VAL A 94 18.04 10.53 -1.46
CA VAL A 94 18.62 10.09 -2.73
C VAL A 94 19.88 10.90 -2.96
N SER A 95 21.04 10.29 -2.75
CA SER A 95 22.29 10.75 -3.34
C SER A 95 22.18 10.54 -4.85
N GLU A 96 22.37 11.62 -5.61
CA GLU A 96 22.26 11.66 -7.07
C GLU A 96 23.32 10.77 -7.73
N SER A 97 23.09 9.46 -7.80
CA SER A 97 23.83 8.59 -8.71
C SER A 97 22.99 8.42 -9.98
N GLN A 98 23.40 9.14 -11.03
CA GLN A 98 22.83 9.15 -12.37
C GLN A 98 22.98 7.78 -13.06
N ASN A 99 22.16 6.80 -12.67
CA ASN A 99 21.98 5.58 -13.46
C ASN A 99 20.56 5.56 -13.97
N GLN A 100 20.37 5.38 -15.28
CA GLN A 100 19.07 5.29 -15.95
C GLN A 100 18.31 4.00 -15.61
N LEU A 101 18.24 3.63 -14.33
CA LEU A 101 17.29 2.61 -13.90
C LEU A 101 15.87 3.19 -13.95
N GLU A 102 14.91 2.34 -14.32
CA GLU A 102 13.48 2.67 -14.31
C GLU A 102 13.01 2.92 -12.88
N VAL A 103 13.10 4.19 -12.44
CA VAL A 103 12.62 4.64 -11.13
C VAL A 103 11.12 4.94 -11.17
N TYR A 104 10.44 4.71 -10.04
CA TYR A 104 9.05 5.10 -9.87
C TYR A 104 8.89 6.62 -9.93
N LYS A 105 8.06 7.10 -10.85
CA LYS A 105 7.73 8.53 -11.00
C LYS A 105 6.51 8.88 -10.15
N GLU A 106 6.18 10.16 -10.05
CA GLU A 106 4.96 10.60 -9.36
C GLU A 106 3.71 9.92 -9.95
N TRP A 107 2.87 9.35 -9.08
CA TRP A 107 1.65 8.67 -9.49
C TRP A 107 0.68 9.64 -10.19
N LYS A 108 0.27 9.30 -11.41
CA LYS A 108 -0.72 10.09 -12.17
C LYS A 108 -2.08 9.41 -12.08
N SER A 109 -3.09 10.12 -11.56
CA SER A 109 -4.46 9.61 -11.36
C SER A 109 -5.18 9.22 -12.66
N ARG A 110 -4.76 9.75 -13.81
CA ARG A 110 -5.31 9.43 -15.13
C ARG A 110 -4.37 8.52 -15.92
N ARG A 111 -4.71 7.24 -15.99
CA ARG A 111 -4.24 6.38 -17.09
C ARG A 111 -4.76 6.94 -18.42
N PRO A 112 -3.92 7.20 -19.42
CA PRO A 112 -4.36 7.65 -20.73
C PRO A 112 -5.40 6.67 -21.31
N TRP A 113 -6.42 7.19 -21.99
CA TRP A 113 -7.50 6.37 -22.58
C TRP A 113 -6.98 5.23 -23.47
N LYS A 114 -5.85 5.45 -24.16
CA LYS A 114 -5.19 4.47 -25.03
C LYS A 114 -4.74 3.22 -24.26
N GLU A 115 -4.29 3.39 -23.03
CA GLU A 115 -3.85 2.30 -22.15
C GLU A 115 -5.05 1.50 -21.64
N ARG A 116 -6.12 2.19 -21.22
CA ARG A 116 -7.39 1.54 -20.82
C ARG A 116 -7.99 0.71 -21.96
N ARG A 117 -7.97 1.24 -23.18
CA ARG A 117 -8.45 0.53 -24.37
C ARG A 117 -7.58 -0.69 -24.69
N ARG A 118 -6.25 -0.61 -24.53
CA ARG A 118 -5.33 -1.74 -24.72
C ARG A 118 -5.59 -2.87 -23.71
N GLU A 119 -5.78 -2.52 -22.43
CA GLU A 119 -6.09 -3.50 -21.37
C GLU A 119 -7.46 -4.15 -21.57
N ALA A 120 -8.47 -3.38 -22.01
CA ALA A 120 -9.80 -3.91 -22.35
C ALA A 120 -9.73 -4.88 -23.55
N LEU A 121 -9.00 -4.52 -24.61
CA LEU A 121 -8.76 -5.41 -25.75
C LEU A 121 -7.98 -6.68 -25.36
N ALA A 122 -7.02 -6.59 -24.43
CA ALA A 122 -6.28 -7.76 -23.95
C ALA A 122 -7.19 -8.74 -23.18
N ARG A 123 -8.13 -8.21 -22.38
CA ARG A 123 -9.15 -9.02 -21.68
C ARG A 123 -10.16 -9.64 -22.64
N GLU A 124 -10.60 -8.90 -23.64
CA GLU A 124 -11.55 -9.36 -24.66
C GLU A 124 -10.96 -10.44 -25.57
N LYS A 125 -9.66 -10.33 -25.90
CA LYS A 125 -8.95 -11.32 -26.74
C LYS A 125 -8.51 -12.58 -25.99
N GLY A 126 -8.96 -12.80 -24.76
CA GLY A 126 -8.65 -14.02 -24.02
C GLY A 126 -7.15 -14.19 -23.72
N TYR A 127 -6.34 -13.11 -23.78
CA TYR A 127 -5.08 -13.07 -23.05
C TYR A 127 -5.45 -12.95 -21.57
N SER A 128 -5.97 -14.03 -21.00
CA SER A 128 -5.85 -14.25 -19.58
C SER A 128 -4.36 -14.08 -19.31
N ASN A 129 -4.02 -13.17 -18.40
CA ASN A 129 -2.76 -13.35 -17.71
C ASN A 129 -2.86 -14.78 -17.19
N PHE A 130 -2.15 -15.71 -17.82
CA PHE A 130 -1.74 -16.93 -17.16
C PHE A 130 -1.15 -16.40 -15.88
N SER A 131 -1.93 -16.49 -14.80
CA SER A 131 -1.51 -16.06 -13.50
C SER A 131 -0.43 -17.07 -13.18
N SER A 132 0.79 -16.71 -13.54
CA SER A 132 1.92 -17.21 -12.80
C SER A 132 1.54 -16.92 -11.34
N PRO A 133 1.46 -17.95 -10.48
CA PRO A 133 1.32 -17.75 -9.04
C PRO A 133 2.65 -17.20 -8.54
N THR A 134 3.08 -16.06 -9.07
CA THR A 134 4.18 -15.29 -8.52
C THR A 134 3.64 -14.68 -7.25
N GLN A 135 4.08 -15.23 -6.12
CA GLN A 135 3.87 -14.80 -4.74
C GLN A 135 4.36 -13.35 -4.46
N GLU A 136 4.56 -12.53 -5.50
CA GLU A 136 5.09 -11.19 -5.39
C GLU A 136 3.96 -10.17 -5.24
N PRO A 137 4.04 -9.27 -4.25
CA PRO A 137 3.03 -8.24 -4.05
C PRO A 137 2.85 -7.32 -5.28
N GLU A 138 1.62 -7.08 -5.74
CA GLU A 138 1.35 -6.11 -6.81
C GLU A 138 1.15 -4.71 -6.22
N LEU A 139 2.01 -3.73 -6.54
CA LEU A 139 1.78 -2.34 -6.13
C LEU A 139 0.63 -1.71 -6.91
N LEU A 140 -0.52 -1.49 -6.25
CA LEU A 140 -1.74 -0.95 -6.85
C LEU A 140 -1.81 0.59 -6.84
N PHE A 141 -1.21 1.22 -5.83
CA PHE A 141 -1.23 2.66 -5.61
C PHE A 141 -0.09 3.09 -4.72
N TYR A 142 0.44 4.29 -4.94
CA TYR A 142 1.35 4.96 -4.02
C TYR A 142 1.19 6.47 -4.13
N GLY A 143 1.20 7.15 -2.97
CA GLY A 143 1.18 8.60 -2.90
C GLY A 143 2.56 9.22 -3.12
N LYS A 144 2.58 10.53 -3.34
CA LYS A 144 3.80 11.31 -3.60
C LYS A 144 4.82 11.22 -2.46
N LYS A 145 4.35 11.18 -1.21
CA LYS A 145 5.14 11.17 0.03
C LYS A 145 5.17 9.78 0.70
N SER A 146 4.80 8.72 -0.04
CA SER A 146 4.79 7.34 0.46
C SER A 146 6.18 6.71 0.59
N GLY A 147 7.21 7.41 0.11
CA GLY A 147 8.59 6.95 -0.01
C GLY A 147 8.91 6.23 -1.32
N VAL A 148 7.90 5.91 -2.15
CA VAL A 148 8.09 5.12 -3.39
C VAL A 148 8.70 5.92 -4.54
N VAL A 149 8.38 7.21 -4.66
CA VAL A 149 8.86 8.06 -5.76
C VAL A 149 10.38 8.17 -5.70
N GLY A 150 11.06 7.89 -6.82
CA GLY A 150 12.51 7.88 -6.92
C GLY A 150 13.17 6.53 -6.61
N LEU A 151 12.41 5.54 -6.11
CA LEU A 151 12.95 4.19 -5.87
C LEU A 151 12.94 3.33 -7.12
N THR A 152 13.84 2.36 -7.15
CA THR A 152 13.83 1.27 -8.14
C THR A 152 12.93 0.14 -7.67
N ARG A 153 12.53 -0.74 -8.60
CA ARG A 153 11.78 -1.96 -8.28
C ARG A 153 12.52 -2.82 -7.27
N ASN A 154 13.81 -3.07 -7.45
CA ASN A 154 14.59 -3.93 -6.56
C ASN A 154 14.63 -3.39 -5.13
N THR A 155 14.74 -2.07 -4.97
CA THR A 155 14.71 -1.42 -3.65
C THR A 155 13.33 -1.52 -3.01
N LEU A 156 12.26 -1.29 -3.78
CA LEU A 156 10.89 -1.36 -3.25
C LEU A 156 10.50 -2.79 -2.83
N TYR A 157 10.94 -3.78 -3.61
CA TYR A 157 10.62 -5.19 -3.41
C TYR A 157 11.63 -5.95 -2.55
N GLN A 158 12.52 -5.22 -1.88
CA GLN A 158 13.47 -5.81 -0.95
C GLN A 158 12.74 -6.45 0.23
N ARG A 159 12.99 -7.75 0.42
CA ARG A 159 12.40 -8.54 1.50
C ARG A 159 13.29 -8.58 2.72
N VAL A 160 12.69 -8.78 3.89
CA VAL A 160 13.43 -9.05 5.12
C VAL A 160 13.89 -10.50 5.14
N HIS A 161 15.20 -10.73 5.28
CA HIS A 161 15.74 -12.01 5.73
C HIS A 161 15.78 -12.00 7.27
N CYS A 162 15.50 -13.16 7.90
CA CYS A 162 15.19 -13.34 9.32
C CYS A 162 16.14 -12.69 10.37
N GLY A 163 17.29 -12.12 9.97
CA GLY A 163 18.26 -11.48 10.87
C GLY A 163 18.04 -9.99 11.17
N ASN A 164 17.30 -9.23 10.33
CA ASN A 164 17.31 -7.75 10.39
C ASN A 164 15.95 -7.11 10.73
N VAL A 165 14.98 -7.89 11.23
CA VAL A 165 13.60 -7.42 11.50
C VAL A 165 13.56 -6.31 12.56
N TYR A 166 14.43 -6.39 13.57
CA TYR A 166 14.42 -5.48 14.71
C TYR A 166 14.90 -4.05 14.40
N GLU A 167 15.63 -3.85 13.29
CA GLU A 167 16.23 -2.54 12.96
C GLU A 167 15.48 -1.82 11.83
N PHE A 168 14.78 -2.57 10.96
CA PHE A 168 14.15 -2.01 9.74
C PHE A 168 12.67 -2.37 9.56
N GLY A 169 12.03 -3.05 10.52
CA GLY A 169 10.61 -3.42 10.46
C GLY A 169 9.64 -2.24 10.57
N TYR A 170 8.34 -2.52 10.37
CA TYR A 170 7.27 -1.55 10.63
C TYR A 170 7.15 -1.29 12.14
N ASP A 171 6.90 -0.03 12.50
CA ASP A 171 6.74 0.36 13.91
C ASP A 171 5.45 -0.22 14.49
N LYS A 172 4.40 -0.34 13.66
CA LYS A 172 3.08 -0.86 14.05
C LYS A 172 2.48 -1.72 12.94
N ALA A 173 1.77 -2.78 13.31
CA ALA A 173 1.04 -3.64 12.38
C ALA A 173 -0.40 -3.87 12.84
N GLY A 174 -1.36 -3.56 11.98
CA GLY A 174 -2.77 -3.87 12.15
C GLY A 174 -3.18 -5.11 11.36
N SER A 175 -3.85 -6.05 12.02
CA SER A 175 -4.59 -7.12 11.34
C SER A 175 -6.04 -7.05 11.80
N CYS A 176 -6.93 -6.77 10.85
CA CYS A 176 -8.35 -6.93 11.09
C CYS A 176 -8.65 -8.42 11.02
N GLY A 177 -9.00 -9.06 12.13
CA GLY A 177 -9.55 -10.41 12.12
C GLY A 177 -10.82 -10.43 11.26
N CYS A 178 -10.66 -10.72 9.97
CA CYS A 178 -11.75 -11.09 9.09
C CYS A 178 -12.26 -12.43 9.62
N ARG A 179 -13.31 -12.39 10.46
CA ARG A 179 -14.11 -13.58 10.77
C ARG A 179 -14.63 -14.10 9.43
N VAL A 180 -14.00 -15.18 8.95
CA VAL A 180 -14.59 -16.04 7.93
C VAL A 180 -15.79 -16.66 8.64
N HIS A 181 -17.00 -16.16 8.34
CA HIS A 181 -18.19 -16.89 8.76
C HIS A 181 -18.28 -18.17 7.92
N PRO A 182 -18.56 -19.32 8.57
CA PRO A 182 -18.65 -20.63 7.91
C PRO A 182 -19.85 -20.72 6.95
#